data_AF-A0A024G7M2-F1
#
_entry.id   AF-A0A024G7M2-F1
#
_cell.length_a   1.000
_cell.length_b   1.000
_cell.length_c   1.000
_cell.angle_alpha   90.00
_cell.angle_beta   90.00
_cell.angle_gamma   90.00
#
_symmetry.space_group_name_H-M   'P 1'
#
loop_
_entity.id
_entity.type
_entity.pdbx_description
1 polymer ?
#
loop_
_entity_poly.entity_id
_entity_poly.type
_entity_poly.pdbx_seq_one_letter_code
_entity_poly.pdbx_strand_id
1 'polypeptide(L)'
;MDASIDPSHSFEIKRSTDEVFVKSFTGILNKRGYNLEDANASNSNSVSILSTTSLNSNFSSIIASLREPIHGQTSLHLACRKGDHQVVDALIRNECITQLIDLTDNNGNTALHFAVSALRYRKSEEIVQKLLDAGASVHARNSKSLTPIAVHVLTLKVDNAVILVKLLKKGAAVETEIEGDSILHVAVRRQLKCVASTLVEYGASFISLNHLGLMAFEIASVPVRQAMLSSIVSIQPFLSINQRFKCMRCNRELLTRIRRVSLALNRLLRLPVRDHKHNCFRCGLIYCGKCVWYRRLTLGIPIFLQRAESDAKLCKLPICSFCDATLWEHRNRNKLDLS
;
A
#
# COMPACT_ATOMS: atom_id res chain seq x y z
N MET A 1 -37.73 2.19 56.47
CA MET A 1 -36.65 3.13 56.11
C MET A 1 -36.10 2.67 54.77
N ASP A 2 -36.88 2.83 53.72
CA ASP A 2 -36.41 2.61 52.35
C ASP A 2 -36.26 3.99 51.74
N ALA A 3 -35.01 4.46 51.67
CA ALA A 3 -34.67 5.65 50.92
C ALA A 3 -34.79 5.28 49.44
N SER A 4 -35.93 5.59 48.83
CA SER A 4 -36.12 5.62 47.40
C SER A 4 -35.13 6.63 46.81
N ILE A 5 -33.99 6.13 46.34
CA ILE A 5 -32.96 6.91 45.64
C ILE A 5 -33.62 7.44 44.36
N ASP A 6 -33.82 8.75 44.31
CA ASP A 6 -34.39 9.45 43.17
C ASP A 6 -33.48 9.24 41.94
N PRO A 7 -33.98 8.64 40.84
CA PRO A 7 -33.20 8.39 39.63
C PRO A 7 -32.56 9.66 39.08
N SER A 8 -33.18 10.82 39.28
CA SER A 8 -32.66 12.13 38.85
C SER A 8 -31.32 12.48 39.50
N HIS A 9 -31.16 12.17 40.78
CA HIS A 9 -29.95 12.48 41.55
C HIS A 9 -28.75 11.63 41.11
N SER A 10 -28.98 10.36 40.76
CA SER A 10 -27.94 9.49 40.19
C SER A 10 -27.50 9.93 38.79
N PHE A 11 -28.43 10.53 38.04
CA PHE A 11 -28.22 11.03 36.69
C PHE A 11 -27.41 12.34 36.68
N GLU A 12 -27.71 13.26 37.58
CA GLU A 12 -26.97 14.52 37.73
C GLU A 12 -25.52 14.30 38.20
N ILE A 13 -25.29 13.35 39.10
CA ILE A 13 -23.94 12.97 39.54
C ILE A 13 -23.12 12.43 38.37
N LYS A 14 -23.69 11.52 37.55
CA LYS A 14 -23.01 10.94 36.38
C LYS A 14 -22.66 12.01 35.33
N ARG A 15 -23.56 12.96 35.11
CA ARG A 15 -23.35 14.10 34.22
C ARG A 15 -22.21 15.02 34.70
N SER A 16 -22.15 15.28 36.00
CA SER A 16 -21.09 16.09 36.62
C SER A 16 -19.73 15.39 36.52
N THR A 17 -19.66 14.08 36.74
CA THR A 17 -18.40 13.32 36.67
C THR A 17 -17.82 13.25 35.26
N ASP A 18 -18.67 13.09 34.24
CA ASP A 18 -18.22 13.01 32.84
C ASP A 18 -17.66 14.36 32.36
N GLU A 19 -18.28 15.47 32.76
CA GLU A 19 -17.81 16.82 32.40
C GLU A 19 -16.46 17.15 33.05
N VAL A 20 -16.30 16.81 34.34
CA VAL A 20 -15.02 16.99 35.06
C VAL A 20 -13.92 16.12 34.43
N PHE A 21 -14.25 14.88 34.07
CA PHE A 21 -13.31 13.99 33.41
C PHE A 21 -12.89 14.56 32.04
N VAL A 22 -13.82 15.00 31.21
CA VAL A 22 -13.52 15.56 29.88
C VAL A 22 -12.63 16.79 30.01
N LYS A 23 -12.91 17.72 30.93
CA LYS A 23 -12.06 18.91 31.18
C LYS A 23 -10.65 18.52 31.64
N SER A 24 -10.54 17.49 32.49
CA SER A 24 -9.26 16.96 32.93
C SER A 24 -8.49 16.33 31.75
N PHE A 25 -9.17 15.51 30.95
CA PHE A 25 -8.61 14.84 29.78
C PHE A 25 -8.13 15.83 28.71
N THR A 26 -8.95 16.82 28.34
CA THR A 26 -8.55 17.89 27.42
C THR A 26 -7.42 18.72 27.99
N GLY A 27 -7.44 19.04 29.29
CA GLY A 27 -6.35 19.70 29.98
C GLY A 27 -5.03 18.94 29.89
N ILE A 28 -5.05 17.61 30.06
CA ILE A 28 -3.86 16.75 29.93
C ILE A 28 -3.34 16.77 28.48
N LEU A 29 -4.22 16.61 27.48
CA LEU A 29 -3.81 16.64 26.08
C LEU A 29 -3.28 18.02 25.65
N ASN A 30 -3.89 19.10 26.14
CA ASN A 30 -3.46 20.46 25.84
C ASN A 30 -2.13 20.80 26.50
N LYS A 31 -1.84 20.26 27.70
CA LYS A 31 -0.48 20.31 28.29
C LYS A 31 0.56 19.58 27.44
N ARG A 32 0.17 18.57 26.65
CA ARG A 32 1.03 17.92 25.63
C ARG A 32 1.04 18.67 24.29
N GLY A 33 0.43 19.85 24.22
CA GLY A 33 0.38 20.73 23.06
C GLY A 33 -0.56 20.26 21.95
N TYR A 34 -1.68 19.62 22.28
CA TYR A 34 -2.67 19.15 21.29
C TYR A 34 -3.68 20.25 20.91
N ASN A 35 -3.89 21.25 21.77
CA ASN A 35 -4.77 22.40 21.53
C ASN A 35 -6.17 22.02 21.03
N LEU A 36 -6.80 21.07 21.72
CA LEU A 36 -8.15 20.59 21.45
C LEU A 36 -9.18 21.53 22.07
N GLU A 37 -10.19 21.86 21.27
CA GLU A 37 -11.35 22.66 21.63
C GLU A 37 -12.63 21.93 21.21
N ASP A 38 -13.77 22.29 21.79
CA ASP A 38 -15.06 21.75 21.37
C ASP A 38 -15.52 22.45 20.09
N ALA A 39 -15.76 21.68 19.02
CA ALA A 39 -16.13 22.21 17.72
C ALA A 39 -17.45 23.02 17.74
N ASN A 40 -18.30 22.81 18.74
CA ASN A 40 -19.58 23.51 18.90
C ASN A 40 -19.50 24.82 19.69
N ALA A 41 -18.41 25.08 20.41
CA ALA A 41 -18.28 26.26 21.27
C ALA A 41 -18.00 27.56 20.49
N SER A 42 -17.53 27.46 19.25
CA SER A 42 -17.12 28.60 18.42
C SER A 42 -18.28 29.27 17.66
N ASN A 43 -19.51 28.75 17.75
CA ASN A 43 -20.65 29.22 16.95
C ASN A 43 -21.79 29.93 17.71
N SER A 44 -21.60 30.35 18.97
CA SER A 44 -22.61 31.16 19.64
C SER A 44 -22.04 32.10 20.71
N ASN A 45 -22.16 33.41 20.45
CA ASN A 45 -22.58 34.32 21.51
C ASN A 45 -23.88 33.77 22.11
N SER A 46 -23.90 33.60 23.43
CA SER A 46 -25.02 33.16 24.27
C SER A 46 -25.35 31.66 24.30
N VAL A 47 -25.52 31.19 25.54
CA VAL A 47 -26.02 29.88 26.01
C VAL A 47 -24.99 28.75 26.00
N SER A 48 -24.55 28.42 27.21
CA SER A 48 -23.87 27.18 27.57
C SER A 48 -24.60 25.97 26.96
N ILE A 49 -23.90 25.23 26.09
CA ILE A 49 -24.36 23.97 25.49
C ILE A 49 -24.35 22.85 26.56
N LEU A 50 -25.06 23.07 27.66
CA LEU A 50 -25.59 22.02 28.54
C LEU A 50 -27.09 21.85 28.33
N SER A 51 -27.77 22.73 27.61
CA SER A 51 -29.20 22.59 27.33
C SER A 51 -29.43 22.18 25.88
N THR A 52 -29.82 20.91 25.69
CA THR A 52 -30.67 20.37 24.60
C THR A 52 -30.12 19.46 23.50
N THR A 53 -28.83 19.07 23.44
CA THR A 53 -28.37 18.07 22.46
C THR A 53 -28.25 16.66 23.05
N SER A 54 -29.33 15.88 22.89
CA SER A 54 -29.41 14.41 22.98
C SER A 54 -28.98 13.75 24.31
N LEU A 55 -29.99 13.32 25.06
CA LEU A 55 -29.98 12.73 26.41
C LEU A 55 -29.29 11.35 26.55
N ASN A 56 -28.30 11.02 25.73
CA ASN A 56 -27.59 9.73 25.75
C ASN A 56 -26.14 9.78 25.21
N SER A 57 -25.52 10.95 25.16
CA SER A 57 -24.16 11.13 24.62
C SER A 57 -23.10 10.49 25.52
N ASN A 58 -22.84 9.21 25.26
CA ASN A 58 -21.71 8.47 25.81
C ASN A 58 -20.44 9.32 25.70
N PHE A 59 -19.64 9.39 26.76
CA PHE A 59 -18.31 10.03 26.83
C PHE A 59 -17.48 9.94 25.52
N SER A 60 -17.60 8.84 24.78
CA SER A 60 -17.06 8.62 23.42
C SER A 60 -17.40 9.71 22.41
N SER A 61 -18.65 10.18 22.36
CA SER A 61 -19.10 11.18 21.38
C SER A 61 -18.53 12.56 21.67
N ILE A 62 -18.28 12.88 22.94
CA ILE A 62 -17.66 14.15 23.36
C ILE A 62 -16.18 14.14 22.96
N ILE A 63 -15.45 13.05 23.24
CA ILE A 63 -14.06 12.92 22.76
C ILE A 63 -14.00 13.00 21.22
N ALA A 64 -14.98 12.41 20.55
CA ALA A 64 -15.12 12.47 19.11
C ALA A 64 -15.57 13.85 18.59
N SER A 65 -15.99 14.82 19.41
CA SER A 65 -16.28 16.21 18.96
C SER A 65 -15.08 17.15 19.12
N LEU A 66 -14.13 16.82 19.99
CA LEU A 66 -12.94 17.65 20.24
C LEU A 66 -12.03 17.72 19.01
N ARG A 67 -11.71 18.94 18.59
CA ARG A 67 -10.90 19.21 17.40
C ARG A 67 -9.87 20.30 17.69
N GLU A 68 -8.72 20.16 17.06
CA GLU A 68 -7.75 21.24 16.94
C GLU A 68 -8.25 22.24 15.88
N PRO A 69 -8.20 23.56 16.15
CA PRO A 69 -8.93 24.56 15.37
C PRO A 69 -8.35 24.80 13.98
N ILE A 70 -7.05 24.60 13.78
CA ILE A 70 -6.38 24.95 12.51
C ILE A 70 -6.71 23.91 11.42
N HIS A 71 -6.66 22.62 11.75
CA HIS A 71 -6.81 21.53 10.79
C HIS A 71 -7.99 20.61 11.04
N GLY A 72 -8.77 20.84 12.11
CA GLY A 72 -9.85 19.95 12.48
C GLY A 72 -9.34 18.56 12.90
N GLN A 73 -8.18 18.50 13.53
CA GLN A 73 -7.57 17.22 13.91
C GLN A 73 -8.10 16.73 15.25
N THR A 74 -8.47 15.44 15.33
CA THR A 74 -8.80 14.80 16.60
C THR A 74 -7.56 14.52 17.45
N SER A 75 -7.77 14.17 18.71
CA SER A 75 -6.70 13.68 19.60
C SER A 75 -5.89 12.54 18.97
N LEU A 76 -6.56 11.60 18.26
CA LEU A 76 -5.89 10.46 17.62
C LEU A 76 -5.03 10.88 16.42
N HIS A 77 -5.49 11.82 15.59
CA HIS A 77 -4.69 12.36 14.48
C HIS A 77 -3.39 12.97 15.00
N LEU A 78 -3.49 13.83 16.01
CA LEU A 78 -2.35 14.52 16.61
C LEU A 78 -1.38 13.55 17.28
N ALA A 79 -1.90 12.53 17.97
CA ALA A 79 -1.07 11.49 18.59
C ALA A 79 -0.27 10.70 17.55
N CYS A 80 -0.90 10.32 16.43
CA CYS A 80 -0.24 9.66 15.32
C CYS A 80 0.80 10.56 14.64
N ARG A 81 0.45 11.83 14.39
CA ARG A 81 1.34 12.83 13.79
C ARG A 81 2.60 13.08 14.62
N LYS A 82 2.46 13.10 15.95
CA LYS A 82 3.57 13.30 16.91
C LYS A 82 4.33 12.01 17.24
N GLY A 83 3.78 10.83 16.91
CA GLY A 83 4.35 9.55 17.31
C GLY A 83 4.15 9.22 18.81
N ASP A 84 3.15 9.82 19.45
CA ASP A 84 2.88 9.72 20.88
C ASP A 84 2.20 8.38 21.24
N HIS A 85 3.01 7.33 21.34
CA HIS A 85 2.54 5.97 21.56
C HIS A 85 1.70 5.80 22.83
N GLN A 86 2.02 6.53 23.90
CA GLN A 86 1.29 6.42 25.16
C GLN A 86 -0.15 6.93 24.99
N VAL A 87 -0.34 8.03 24.27
CA VAL A 87 -1.67 8.58 23.98
C VAL A 87 -2.42 7.68 22.99
N VAL A 88 -1.76 7.18 21.95
CA VAL A 88 -2.38 6.22 21.02
C VAL A 88 -2.87 4.98 21.77
N ASP A 89 -2.04 4.43 22.65
CA ASP A 89 -2.38 3.26 23.47
C ASP A 89 -3.57 3.52 24.40
N ALA A 90 -3.59 4.67 25.07
CA ALA A 90 -4.70 5.05 25.93
C ALA A 90 -6.00 5.24 25.11
N LEU A 91 -5.93 5.86 23.93
CA LEU A 91 -7.09 6.07 23.07
C LEU A 91 -7.64 4.76 22.48
N ILE A 92 -6.77 3.83 22.08
CA ILE A 92 -7.19 2.54 21.49
C ILE A 92 -7.80 1.61 22.53
N ARG A 93 -7.31 1.60 23.78
CA ARG A 93 -7.88 0.74 24.84
C ARG A 93 -9.25 1.19 25.34
N ASN A 94 -9.66 2.41 25.02
CA ASN A 94 -10.97 2.93 25.39
C ASN A 94 -12.05 2.47 24.41
N GLU A 95 -13.26 2.20 24.92
CA GLU A 95 -14.43 1.81 24.12
C GLU A 95 -14.81 2.84 23.03
N CYS A 96 -14.33 4.07 23.18
CA CYS A 96 -14.52 5.18 22.25
C CYS A 96 -13.81 5.01 20.89
N ILE A 97 -12.90 4.03 20.75
CA ILE A 97 -12.06 3.92 19.55
C ILE A 97 -12.88 3.71 18.27
N THR A 98 -14.01 3.01 18.35
CA THR A 98 -14.90 2.75 17.20
C THR A 98 -15.47 4.03 16.58
N GLN A 99 -15.67 5.08 17.37
CA GLN A 99 -16.16 6.38 16.90
C GLN A 99 -15.02 7.30 16.44
N LEU A 100 -13.78 7.01 16.81
CA LEU A 100 -12.63 7.91 16.63
C LEU A 100 -11.68 7.46 15.52
N ILE A 101 -11.57 6.15 15.27
CA ILE A 101 -10.51 5.53 14.46
C ILE A 101 -10.47 6.03 13.01
N ASP A 102 -11.65 6.22 12.41
CA ASP A 102 -11.82 6.60 11.00
C ASP A 102 -12.35 8.02 10.81
N LEU A 103 -12.45 8.82 11.88
CA LEU A 103 -12.76 10.24 11.74
C LEU A 103 -11.69 10.92 10.89
N THR A 104 -12.12 11.92 10.12
CA THR A 104 -11.26 12.68 9.22
C THR A 104 -11.00 14.08 9.75
N ASP A 105 -9.81 14.61 9.44
CA ASP A 105 -9.51 16.03 9.56
C ASP A 105 -10.12 16.86 8.41
N ASN A 106 -9.90 18.18 8.40
CA ASN A 106 -10.43 19.08 7.36
C ASN A 106 -9.94 18.74 5.94
N ASN A 107 -8.86 17.95 5.81
CA ASN A 107 -8.29 17.50 4.55
C ASN A 107 -8.70 16.05 4.21
N GLY A 108 -9.67 15.49 4.93
CA GLY A 108 -10.13 14.12 4.73
C GLY A 108 -9.15 13.05 5.21
N ASN A 109 -8.07 13.41 5.91
CA ASN A 109 -7.10 12.42 6.39
C ASN A 109 -7.62 11.78 7.67
N THR A 110 -7.55 10.45 7.74
CA THR A 110 -7.75 9.69 8.98
C THR A 110 -6.46 9.60 9.81
N ALA A 111 -6.56 9.13 11.06
CA ALA A 111 -5.38 8.89 11.90
C ALA A 111 -4.34 7.97 11.22
N LEU A 112 -4.80 6.97 10.44
CA LEU A 112 -3.91 6.06 9.72
C LEU A 112 -3.09 6.79 8.63
N HIS A 113 -3.65 7.81 7.95
CA HIS A 113 -2.89 8.63 6.99
C HIS A 113 -1.72 9.37 7.66
N PHE A 114 -1.91 9.87 8.88
CA PHE A 114 -0.84 10.49 9.65
C PHE A 114 0.18 9.47 10.15
N ALA A 115 -0.27 8.33 10.67
CA ALA A 115 0.62 7.30 11.18
C ALA A 115 1.61 6.79 10.12
N VAL A 116 1.13 6.54 8.90
CA VAL A 116 1.96 6.02 7.80
C VAL A 116 2.86 7.06 7.13
N SER A 117 2.59 8.36 7.35
CA SER A 117 3.43 9.46 6.86
C SER A 117 4.44 9.97 7.90
N ALA A 118 4.14 9.79 9.19
CA ALA A 118 5.00 10.17 10.31
C ALA A 118 6.13 9.14 10.58
N LEU A 119 6.85 8.73 9.53
CA LEU A 119 7.90 7.71 9.56
C LEU A 119 9.25 8.22 10.09
N ARG A 120 9.22 8.97 11.19
CA ARG A 120 10.42 9.57 11.80
C ARG A 120 11.02 8.74 12.92
N TYR A 121 10.26 7.76 13.45
CA TYR A 121 10.62 7.03 14.67
C TYR A 121 10.50 5.53 14.47
N ARG A 122 11.37 4.76 15.13
CA ARG A 122 11.32 3.28 15.14
C ARG A 122 9.96 2.75 15.61
N LYS A 123 9.30 3.50 16.49
CA LYS A 123 7.99 3.14 17.01
C LYS A 123 6.85 3.41 16.01
N SER A 124 7.00 4.21 14.96
CA SER A 124 5.90 4.51 14.03
C SER A 124 5.23 3.25 13.43
N GLU A 125 6.00 2.17 13.26
CA GLU A 125 5.49 0.86 12.82
C GLU A 125 4.53 0.19 13.82
N GLU A 126 4.70 0.47 15.12
CA GLU A 126 3.88 -0.02 16.22
C GLU A 126 2.56 0.75 16.30
N ILE A 127 2.57 2.09 16.18
CA ILE A 127 1.32 2.87 16.04
C ILE A 127 0.50 2.35 14.85
N VAL A 128 1.11 2.18 13.68
CA VAL A 128 0.39 1.68 12.49
C VAL A 128 -0.21 0.30 12.78
N GLN A 129 0.55 -0.61 13.41
CA GLN A 129 0.03 -1.92 13.77
C GLN A 129 -1.19 -1.82 14.69
N LYS A 130 -1.10 -1.01 15.75
CA LYS A 130 -2.19 -0.84 16.72
C LYS A 130 -3.45 -0.28 16.08
N LEU A 131 -3.33 0.70 15.18
CA LEU A 131 -4.48 1.25 14.44
C LEU A 131 -5.12 0.18 13.54
N LEU A 132 -4.30 -0.61 12.83
CA LEU A 132 -4.79 -1.69 11.97
C LEU A 132 -5.42 -2.84 12.75
N ASP A 133 -4.97 -3.10 13.97
CA ASP A 133 -5.56 -4.10 14.87
C ASP A 133 -6.84 -3.59 15.53
N ALA A 134 -6.94 -2.27 15.76
CA ALA A 134 -8.15 -1.59 16.18
C ALA A 134 -9.20 -1.40 15.04
N GLY A 135 -8.92 -1.89 13.83
CA GLY A 135 -9.86 -1.87 12.71
C GLY A 135 -9.85 -0.60 11.86
N ALA A 136 -8.79 0.22 11.92
CA ALA A 136 -8.67 1.39 11.05
C ALA A 136 -8.81 1.03 9.56
N SER A 137 -9.60 1.80 8.83
CA SER A 137 -9.84 1.57 7.41
C SER A 137 -8.59 1.84 6.57
N VAL A 138 -8.16 0.82 5.84
CA VAL A 138 -7.06 0.92 4.85
C VAL A 138 -7.52 1.50 3.51
N HIS A 139 -8.82 1.73 3.34
CA HIS A 139 -9.45 2.16 2.08
C HIS A 139 -9.95 3.61 2.11
N ALA A 140 -9.90 4.29 3.26
CA ALA A 140 -10.30 5.69 3.38
C ALA A 140 -9.52 6.56 2.38
N ARG A 141 -10.21 7.48 1.70
CA ARG A 141 -9.59 8.42 0.74
C ARG A 141 -9.65 9.82 1.31
N ASN A 142 -8.52 10.51 1.33
CA ASN A 142 -8.48 11.92 1.72
C ASN A 142 -8.98 12.85 0.60
N SER A 143 -8.99 14.16 0.82
CA SER A 143 -9.46 15.14 -0.19
C SER A 143 -8.63 15.13 -1.49
N LYS A 144 -7.42 14.56 -1.49
CA LYS A 144 -6.62 14.32 -2.70
C LYS A 144 -6.86 12.95 -3.30
N SER A 145 -7.90 12.25 -2.87
CA SER A 145 -8.21 10.89 -3.32
C SER A 145 -7.11 9.86 -2.99
N LEU A 146 -6.21 10.17 -2.05
CA LEU A 146 -5.13 9.27 -1.65
C LEU A 146 -5.60 8.37 -0.51
N THR A 147 -5.29 7.08 -0.62
CA THR A 147 -5.45 6.10 0.46
C THR A 147 -4.23 6.10 1.40
N PRO A 148 -4.31 5.48 2.59
CA PRO A 148 -3.17 5.38 3.49
C PRO A 148 -1.93 4.74 2.82
N ILE A 149 -2.13 3.70 2.02
CA ILE A 149 -1.03 3.05 1.27
C ILE A 149 -0.40 4.01 0.25
N ALA A 150 -1.20 4.83 -0.44
CA ALA A 150 -0.68 5.86 -1.35
C ALA A 150 0.12 6.93 -0.61
N VAL A 151 -0.41 7.46 0.50
CA VAL A 151 0.31 8.43 1.34
C VAL A 151 1.62 7.85 1.87
N HIS A 152 1.62 6.60 2.31
CA HIS A 152 2.85 5.91 2.74
C HIS A 152 3.91 5.92 1.64
N VAL A 153 3.57 5.41 0.45
CA VAL A 153 4.51 5.30 -0.68
C VAL A 153 4.96 6.67 -1.19
N LEU A 154 4.15 7.73 -1.07
CA LEU A 154 4.54 9.08 -1.47
C LEU A 154 5.48 9.77 -0.46
N THR A 155 5.33 9.46 0.83
CA THR A 155 6.06 10.14 1.91
C THR A 155 7.29 9.41 2.42
N LEU A 156 7.48 8.14 2.03
CA LEU A 156 8.66 7.34 2.36
C LEU A 156 9.96 8.08 2.01
N LYS A 157 10.88 8.22 2.98
CA LYS A 157 12.22 8.80 2.75
C LYS A 157 13.31 7.73 2.61
N VAL A 158 13.09 6.57 3.21
CA VAL A 158 13.97 5.41 3.18
C VAL A 158 13.19 4.26 2.56
N ASP A 159 13.85 3.46 1.72
CA ASP A 159 13.25 2.31 1.06
C ASP A 159 12.98 1.17 2.07
N ASN A 160 11.84 1.26 2.75
CA ASN A 160 11.38 0.31 3.76
C ASN A 160 9.93 -0.10 3.47
N ALA A 161 9.72 -1.41 3.29
CA ALA A 161 8.42 -1.98 2.96
C ALA A 161 7.65 -2.55 4.18
N VAL A 162 8.16 -2.43 5.41
CA VAL A 162 7.53 -3.04 6.59
C VAL A 162 6.09 -2.58 6.80
N ILE A 163 5.84 -1.26 6.73
CA ILE A 163 4.49 -0.71 6.87
C ILE A 163 3.62 -1.04 5.65
N LEU A 164 4.20 -1.00 4.45
CA LEU A 164 3.53 -1.43 3.23
C LEU A 164 3.00 -2.86 3.37
N VAL A 165 3.82 -3.81 3.84
CA VAL A 165 3.41 -5.20 4.09
C VAL A 165 2.24 -5.28 5.07
N LYS A 166 2.27 -4.50 6.17
CA LYS A 166 1.18 -4.48 7.16
C LYS A 166 -0.14 -4.00 6.54
N LEU A 167 -0.10 -2.94 5.73
CA LEU A 167 -1.27 -2.41 5.02
C LEU A 167 -1.83 -3.43 4.02
N LEU A 168 -0.95 -4.05 3.21
CA LEU A 168 -1.34 -5.04 2.21
C LEU A 168 -1.96 -6.30 2.85
N LYS A 169 -1.39 -6.78 3.97
CA LYS A 169 -1.97 -7.90 4.74
C LYS A 169 -3.35 -7.61 5.30
N LYS A 170 -3.66 -6.34 5.57
CA LYS A 170 -4.98 -5.88 6.03
C LYS A 170 -5.94 -5.55 4.87
N GLY A 171 -5.57 -5.91 3.63
CA GLY A 171 -6.43 -5.79 2.47
C GLY A 171 -6.29 -4.48 1.68
N ALA A 172 -5.28 -3.66 1.94
CA ALA A 172 -5.05 -2.46 1.14
C ALA A 172 -4.89 -2.79 -0.35
N ALA A 173 -5.52 -2.01 -1.22
CA ALA A 173 -5.53 -2.27 -2.66
C ALA A 173 -4.14 -2.08 -3.28
N VAL A 174 -3.57 -3.16 -3.82
CA VAL A 174 -2.24 -3.17 -4.46
C VAL A 174 -2.21 -2.31 -5.72
N GLU A 175 -3.28 -2.29 -6.49
CA GLU A 175 -3.43 -1.50 -7.73
C GLU A 175 -3.96 -0.09 -7.47
N THR A 176 -3.60 0.53 -6.34
CA THR A 176 -3.99 1.91 -6.06
C THR A 176 -3.38 2.86 -7.09
N GLU A 177 -4.19 3.77 -7.62
CA GLU A 177 -3.75 4.82 -8.55
C GLU A 177 -3.50 6.16 -7.84
N ILE A 178 -2.47 6.86 -8.29
CA ILE A 178 -2.02 8.17 -7.81
C ILE A 178 -1.79 9.04 -9.05
N GLU A 179 -2.63 10.04 -9.28
CA GLU A 179 -2.50 10.96 -10.42
C GLU A 179 -2.40 10.24 -11.78
N GLY A 180 -3.12 9.13 -11.96
CA GLY A 180 -3.11 8.33 -13.20
C GLY A 180 -1.90 7.39 -13.35
N ASP A 181 -1.03 7.30 -12.34
CA ASP A 181 0.04 6.31 -12.22
C ASP A 181 -0.34 5.25 -11.19
N SER A 182 -0.07 3.97 -11.47
CA SER A 182 -0.19 2.96 -10.40
C SER A 182 0.83 3.23 -9.28
N ILE A 183 0.54 2.81 -8.07
CA ILE A 183 1.46 2.95 -6.93
C ILE A 183 2.83 2.31 -7.21
N LEU A 184 2.87 1.26 -8.05
CA LEU A 184 4.12 0.66 -8.52
C LEU A 184 4.91 1.61 -9.44
N HIS A 185 4.26 2.35 -10.34
CA HIS A 185 4.93 3.38 -11.15
C HIS A 185 5.58 4.44 -10.25
N VAL A 186 4.87 4.89 -9.20
CA VAL A 186 5.41 5.83 -8.22
C VAL A 186 6.63 5.25 -7.50
N ALA A 187 6.54 4.02 -7.00
CA ALA A 187 7.66 3.36 -6.31
C ALA A 187 8.89 3.23 -7.22
N VAL A 188 8.68 2.84 -8.48
CA VAL A 188 9.73 2.69 -9.49
C VAL A 188 10.40 4.03 -9.80
N ARG A 189 9.62 5.09 -10.04
CA ARG A 189 10.14 6.43 -10.35
C ARG A 189 11.01 6.97 -9.22
N ARG A 190 10.63 6.67 -7.98
CA ARG A 190 11.35 7.04 -6.76
C ARG A 190 12.51 6.11 -6.41
N GLN A 191 12.79 5.09 -7.23
CA GLN A 191 13.85 4.09 -7.00
C GLN A 191 13.70 3.30 -5.68
N LEU A 192 12.47 3.11 -5.20
CA LEU A 192 12.18 2.34 -3.99
C LEU A 192 12.14 0.85 -4.34
N LYS A 193 13.31 0.20 -4.31
CA LYS A 193 13.52 -1.19 -4.72
C LYS A 193 12.73 -2.16 -3.86
N CYS A 194 12.84 -2.06 -2.53
CA CYS A 194 12.16 -2.94 -1.58
C CYS A 194 10.63 -2.75 -1.61
N VAL A 195 10.17 -1.51 -1.77
CA VAL A 195 8.74 -1.21 -1.96
C VAL A 195 8.24 -1.80 -3.28
N ALA A 196 8.96 -1.60 -4.39
CA ALA A 196 8.57 -2.13 -5.69
C ALA A 196 8.56 -3.67 -5.73
N SER A 197 9.55 -4.33 -5.10
CA SER A 197 9.54 -5.79 -4.97
C SER A 197 8.33 -6.27 -4.19
N THR A 198 8.05 -5.66 -3.04
CA THR A 198 6.91 -6.02 -2.18
C THR A 198 5.59 -5.84 -2.90
N LEU A 199 5.41 -4.76 -3.64
CA LEU A 199 4.19 -4.56 -4.45
C LEU A 199 4.00 -5.70 -5.46
N VAL A 200 5.06 -6.11 -6.16
CA VAL A 200 5.01 -7.23 -7.13
C VAL A 200 4.75 -8.57 -6.43
N GLU A 201 5.30 -8.79 -5.22
CA GLU A 201 5.01 -10.00 -4.42
C GLU A 201 3.52 -10.12 -4.10
N TYR A 202 2.86 -8.99 -3.82
CA TYR A 202 1.42 -8.92 -3.58
C TYR A 202 0.58 -8.80 -4.86
N GLY A 203 1.20 -9.00 -6.03
CA GLY A 203 0.49 -9.10 -7.31
C GLY A 203 0.37 -7.81 -8.11
N ALA A 204 1.14 -6.76 -7.79
CA ALA A 204 1.14 -5.54 -8.59
C ALA A 204 1.62 -5.81 -10.02
N SER A 205 0.83 -5.37 -10.98
CA SER A 205 1.15 -5.47 -12.40
C SER A 205 2.21 -4.45 -12.80
N PHE A 206 3.36 -4.95 -13.24
CA PHE A 206 4.42 -4.12 -13.83
C PHE A 206 4.27 -3.95 -15.36
N ILE A 207 3.22 -4.50 -15.96
CA ILE A 207 2.88 -4.36 -17.38
C ILE A 207 1.70 -3.42 -17.63
N SER A 208 0.98 -3.02 -16.57
CA SER A 208 -0.09 -2.03 -16.68
C SER A 208 0.49 -0.71 -17.18
N LEU A 209 -0.25 -0.03 -18.04
CA LEU A 209 0.16 1.25 -18.60
C LEU A 209 -0.29 2.38 -17.70
N ASN A 210 0.57 3.37 -17.50
CA ASN A 210 0.15 4.63 -16.90
C ASN A 210 -0.47 5.59 -17.92
N HIS A 211 -0.82 6.81 -17.48
CA HIS A 211 -1.38 7.85 -18.34
C HIS A 211 -0.47 8.27 -19.52
N LEU A 212 0.85 8.02 -19.46
CA LEU A 212 1.80 8.23 -20.56
C LEU A 212 1.92 7.02 -21.50
N GLY A 213 1.15 5.96 -21.24
CA GLY A 213 1.23 4.71 -22.00
C GLY A 213 2.50 3.92 -21.74
N LEU A 214 3.23 4.16 -20.64
CA LEU A 214 4.46 3.46 -20.26
C LEU A 214 4.15 2.39 -19.21
N MET A 215 4.89 1.27 -19.24
CA MET A 215 4.82 0.25 -18.19
C MET A 215 5.79 0.60 -17.06
N ALA A 216 5.47 0.21 -15.82
CA ALA A 216 6.39 0.38 -14.68
C ALA A 216 7.76 -0.28 -14.95
N PHE A 217 7.77 -1.43 -15.65
CA PHE A 217 9.01 -2.09 -16.06
C PHE A 217 9.90 -1.23 -16.97
N GLU A 218 9.31 -0.39 -17.84
CA GLU A 218 10.05 0.44 -18.78
C GLU A 218 10.73 1.62 -18.08
N ILE A 219 10.06 2.22 -17.10
CA ILE A 219 10.57 3.33 -16.28
C ILE A 219 11.68 2.85 -15.33
N ALA A 220 11.61 1.60 -14.89
CA ALA A 220 12.52 1.05 -13.88
C ALA A 220 13.99 1.02 -14.31
N SER A 221 14.87 1.37 -13.38
CA SER A 221 16.32 1.14 -13.49
C SER A 221 16.63 -0.36 -13.46
N VAL A 222 17.82 -0.75 -13.90
CA VAL A 222 18.23 -2.17 -13.94
C VAL A 222 18.10 -2.86 -12.57
N PRO A 223 18.56 -2.27 -11.44
CA PRO A 223 18.41 -2.90 -10.13
C PRO A 223 16.94 -3.07 -9.69
N VAL A 224 16.08 -2.10 -10.00
CA VAL A 224 14.65 -2.16 -9.67
C VAL A 224 13.96 -3.21 -10.54
N ARG A 225 14.29 -3.30 -11.84
CA ARG A 225 13.79 -4.38 -12.72
C ARG A 225 14.17 -5.75 -12.19
N GLN A 226 15.43 -5.93 -11.78
CA GLN A 226 15.89 -7.19 -11.19
C GLN A 226 15.11 -7.53 -9.92
N ALA A 227 14.88 -6.55 -9.03
CA ALA A 227 14.11 -6.75 -7.80
C ALA A 227 12.63 -7.07 -8.06
N MET A 228 12.00 -6.39 -9.00
CA MET A 228 10.63 -6.70 -9.40
C MET A 228 10.53 -8.11 -9.97
N LEU A 229 11.42 -8.48 -10.91
CA LEU A 229 11.44 -9.80 -11.51
C LEU A 229 11.78 -10.89 -10.49
N SER A 230 12.66 -10.63 -9.52
CA SER A 230 12.99 -11.64 -8.50
C SER A 230 11.79 -12.01 -7.67
N SER A 231 10.93 -11.02 -7.39
CA SER A 231 9.86 -11.11 -6.41
C SER A 231 8.51 -11.53 -7.01
N ILE A 232 8.51 -11.98 -8.27
CA ILE A 232 7.34 -12.59 -8.92
C ILE A 232 7.00 -13.92 -8.26
N VAL A 233 5.83 -13.99 -7.63
CA VAL A 233 5.30 -15.20 -6.97
C VAL A 233 4.38 -16.02 -7.89
N SER A 234 3.68 -15.39 -8.83
CA SER A 234 2.75 -16.02 -9.78
C SER A 234 3.14 -15.76 -11.24
N ILE A 235 2.80 -16.67 -12.17
CA ILE A 235 3.05 -16.45 -13.60
C ILE A 235 2.28 -15.20 -14.05
N GLN A 236 3.00 -14.30 -14.71
CA GLN A 236 2.42 -13.08 -15.24
C GLN A 236 1.76 -13.31 -16.61
N PRO A 237 0.69 -12.57 -16.94
CA PRO A 237 0.06 -12.64 -18.26
C PRO A 237 1.04 -12.22 -19.36
N PHE A 238 0.88 -12.81 -20.54
CA PHE A 238 1.78 -12.53 -21.66
C PHE A 238 1.50 -11.15 -22.23
N LEU A 239 2.54 -10.32 -22.29
CA LEU A 239 2.49 -9.03 -22.94
C LEU A 239 2.26 -9.22 -24.45
N SER A 240 1.27 -8.52 -25.00
CA SER A 240 0.97 -8.61 -26.43
C SER A 240 1.99 -7.83 -27.25
N ILE A 241 2.37 -8.35 -28.42
CA ILE A 241 3.27 -7.61 -29.32
C ILE A 241 2.65 -6.33 -29.88
N ASN A 242 1.32 -6.27 -29.91
CA ASN A 242 0.62 -5.05 -30.31
C ASN A 242 0.81 -3.95 -29.26
N GLN A 243 1.07 -4.30 -28.00
CA GLN A 243 1.40 -3.32 -26.95
C GLN A 243 2.86 -2.90 -27.04
N ARG A 244 3.78 -3.85 -27.28
CA ARG A 244 5.23 -3.57 -27.38
C ARG A 244 5.93 -4.47 -28.40
N PHE A 245 6.76 -3.86 -29.25
CA PHE A 245 7.46 -4.57 -30.33
C PHE A 245 8.99 -4.56 -30.17
N LYS A 246 9.53 -4.12 -29.03
CA LYS A 246 10.98 -4.15 -28.73
C LYS A 246 11.29 -5.19 -27.65
N CYS A 247 12.47 -5.79 -27.74
CA CYS A 247 12.98 -6.72 -26.74
C CYS A 247 13.20 -5.99 -25.40
N MET A 248 12.58 -6.48 -24.33
CA MET A 248 12.64 -5.89 -22.98
C MET A 248 14.02 -5.99 -22.30
N ARG A 249 15.03 -6.56 -22.99
CA ARG A 249 16.42 -6.61 -22.52
C ARG A 249 17.37 -5.80 -23.39
N CYS A 250 17.41 -6.07 -24.70
CA CYS A 250 18.39 -5.46 -25.62
C CYS A 250 17.79 -4.36 -26.50
N ASN A 251 16.52 -4.01 -26.32
CA ASN A 251 15.80 -2.97 -27.06
C ASN A 251 15.70 -3.15 -28.59
N ARG A 252 16.08 -4.34 -29.11
CA ARG A 252 15.96 -4.67 -30.54
C ARG A 252 14.49 -4.82 -30.95
N GLU A 253 14.13 -4.30 -32.12
CA GLU A 253 12.80 -4.50 -32.72
C GLU A 253 12.52 -5.98 -33.04
N LEU A 254 11.27 -6.40 -32.83
CA LEU A 254 10.80 -7.77 -32.95
C LEU A 254 9.75 -7.88 -34.06
N LEU A 255 9.72 -9.03 -34.73
CA LEU A 255 8.71 -9.32 -35.76
C LEU A 255 7.38 -9.79 -35.14
N THR A 256 6.28 -9.25 -35.65
CA THR A 256 4.89 -9.68 -35.36
C THR A 256 4.46 -10.91 -36.16
N ARG A 257 4.97 -11.06 -37.38
CA ARG A 257 4.63 -12.14 -38.32
C ARG A 257 5.88 -12.76 -38.90
N ILE A 258 5.83 -14.07 -39.14
CA ILE A 258 6.81 -14.80 -39.96
C ILE A 258 6.69 -14.24 -41.39
N ARG A 259 7.41 -13.17 -41.71
CA ARG A 259 7.72 -12.90 -43.12
C ARG A 259 8.71 -13.98 -43.52
N ARG A 260 8.26 -15.00 -44.26
CA ARG A 260 9.11 -15.99 -44.96
C ARG A 260 9.89 -15.30 -46.10
N VAL A 261 10.45 -14.12 -45.87
CA VAL A 261 11.47 -13.59 -46.77
C VAL A 261 12.72 -14.37 -46.43
N SER A 262 13.25 -15.11 -47.40
CA SER A 262 14.38 -16.01 -47.16
C SER A 262 15.51 -15.23 -46.48
N LEU A 263 16.15 -15.85 -45.47
CA LEU A 263 17.33 -15.30 -44.81
C LEU A 263 18.40 -14.88 -45.83
N ALA A 264 18.44 -15.57 -46.98
CA ALA A 264 19.27 -15.27 -48.13
C ALA A 264 18.96 -13.89 -48.76
N LEU A 265 17.68 -13.55 -48.99
CA LEU A 265 17.30 -12.26 -49.55
C LEU A 265 17.58 -11.10 -48.57
N ASN A 266 17.37 -11.32 -47.27
CA ASN A 266 17.72 -10.31 -46.26
C ASN A 266 19.23 -10.08 -46.17
N ARG A 267 20.05 -11.14 -46.29
CA ARG A 267 21.51 -11.03 -46.38
C ARG A 267 21.95 -10.32 -47.66
N LEU A 268 21.32 -10.62 -48.80
CA LEU A 268 21.59 -10.03 -50.11
C LEU A 268 21.31 -8.52 -50.12
N LEU A 269 20.18 -8.09 -49.53
CA LEU A 269 19.73 -6.70 -49.50
C LEU A 269 20.20 -5.92 -48.25
N ARG A 270 21.08 -6.51 -47.42
CA ARG A 270 21.52 -5.96 -46.11
C ARG A 270 20.36 -5.49 -45.21
N LEU A 271 19.19 -6.10 -45.34
CA LEU A 271 18.03 -5.77 -44.52
C LEU A 271 18.28 -6.27 -43.09
N PRO A 272 17.96 -5.48 -42.05
CA PRO A 272 18.17 -5.89 -40.67
C PRO A 272 17.39 -7.18 -40.38
N VAL A 273 18.11 -8.23 -39.99
CA VAL A 273 17.52 -9.51 -39.56
C VAL A 273 16.80 -9.27 -38.24
N ARG A 274 15.49 -9.08 -38.29
CA ARG A 274 14.64 -8.88 -37.12
C ARG A 274 14.41 -10.24 -36.43
N ASP A 275 14.58 -10.27 -35.11
CA ASP A 275 14.40 -11.49 -34.32
C ASP A 275 12.90 -11.77 -34.07
N HIS A 276 12.52 -13.05 -33.99
CA HIS A 276 11.17 -13.44 -33.61
C HIS A 276 10.87 -13.09 -32.14
N LYS A 277 9.60 -12.79 -31.85
CA LYS A 277 9.13 -12.52 -30.50
C LYS A 277 9.06 -13.80 -29.66
N HIS A 278 9.47 -13.71 -28.41
CA HIS A 278 9.28 -14.74 -27.40
C HIS A 278 8.79 -14.11 -26.10
N ASN A 279 7.67 -14.59 -25.56
CA ASN A 279 7.24 -14.22 -24.22
C ASN A 279 7.99 -15.07 -23.19
N CYS A 280 8.55 -14.44 -22.16
CA CYS A 280 9.08 -15.17 -21.03
C CYS A 280 7.93 -15.85 -20.28
N PHE A 281 8.03 -17.15 -20.04
CA PHE A 281 7.00 -17.92 -19.35
C PHE A 281 6.72 -17.43 -17.93
N ARG A 282 7.74 -16.90 -17.24
CA ARG A 282 7.61 -16.43 -15.85
C ARG A 282 7.09 -15.00 -15.75
N CYS A 283 7.77 -14.04 -16.38
CA CYS A 283 7.43 -12.63 -16.26
C CYS A 283 6.51 -12.08 -17.37
N GLY A 284 6.15 -12.89 -18.36
CA GLY A 284 5.21 -12.52 -19.43
C GLY A 284 5.74 -11.51 -20.46
N LEU A 285 6.85 -10.82 -20.18
CA LEU A 285 7.49 -9.82 -21.04
C LEU A 285 8.05 -10.42 -22.34
N ILE A 286 8.23 -9.55 -23.34
CA ILE A 286 8.66 -9.94 -24.70
C ILE A 286 10.18 -9.75 -24.87
N TYR A 287 10.84 -10.74 -25.46
CA TYR A 287 12.26 -10.75 -25.73
C TYR A 287 12.58 -11.29 -27.14
N CYS A 288 13.78 -11.01 -27.64
CA CYS A 288 14.33 -11.66 -28.83
C CYS A 288 14.88 -13.06 -28.50
N GLY A 289 15.03 -13.91 -29.51
CA GLY A 289 15.56 -15.28 -29.33
C GLY A 289 16.94 -15.35 -28.67
N LYS A 290 17.79 -14.32 -28.82
CA LYS A 290 19.10 -14.22 -28.16
C LYS A 290 19.05 -13.88 -26.66
N CYS A 291 17.91 -13.38 -26.19
CA CYS A 291 17.71 -12.95 -24.80
C CYS A 291 16.91 -13.96 -23.95
N VAL A 292 16.60 -15.12 -24.54
CA VAL A 292 15.74 -16.16 -23.95
C VAL A 292 16.47 -17.50 -23.98
N TRP A 293 16.26 -18.29 -22.92
CA TRP A 293 16.74 -19.65 -22.77
C TRP A 293 15.56 -20.60 -22.73
N TYR A 294 15.73 -21.82 -23.26
CA TYR A 294 14.68 -22.83 -23.30
C TYR A 294 14.89 -23.85 -22.18
N ARG A 295 14.02 -23.82 -21.15
CA ARG A 295 14.12 -24.68 -19.95
C ARG A 295 13.00 -25.71 -19.89
N ARG A 296 13.29 -26.93 -19.42
CA ARG A 296 12.23 -27.93 -19.14
C ARG A 296 11.48 -27.55 -17.86
N LEU A 297 10.17 -27.76 -17.81
CA LEU A 297 9.31 -27.48 -16.66
C LEU A 297 9.87 -28.04 -15.33
N THR A 298 10.31 -29.29 -15.35
CA THR A 298 10.92 -29.98 -14.19
C THR A 298 12.26 -29.37 -13.75
N LEU A 299 12.93 -28.63 -14.63
CA LEU A 299 14.24 -28.02 -14.42
C LEU A 299 14.17 -26.50 -14.46
N GLY A 300 13.17 -25.85 -13.89
CA GLY A 300 13.32 -24.41 -13.60
C GLY A 300 12.36 -23.85 -12.59
N ILE A 301 11.12 -24.33 -12.62
CA ILE A 301 9.97 -23.53 -12.21
C ILE A 301 9.41 -24.13 -10.92
N PRO A 302 9.33 -23.35 -9.82
CA PRO A 302 8.71 -23.80 -8.58
C PRO A 302 7.32 -24.38 -8.83
N ILE A 303 6.93 -25.39 -8.06
CA ILE A 303 5.67 -26.13 -8.25
C ILE A 303 4.45 -25.20 -8.18
N PHE A 304 4.47 -24.21 -7.28
CA PHE A 304 3.42 -23.19 -7.16
C PHE A 304 3.31 -22.22 -8.34
N LEU A 305 4.29 -22.23 -9.25
CA LEU A 305 4.32 -21.46 -10.50
C LEU A 305 3.90 -22.31 -11.72
N GLN A 306 3.30 -23.49 -11.56
CA GLN A 306 2.85 -24.30 -12.69
C GLN A 306 1.41 -23.91 -13.11
N ARG A 307 1.20 -23.62 -14.40
CA ARG A 307 -0.15 -23.68 -15.00
C ARG A 307 -0.58 -25.15 -15.04
N ALA A 308 -1.88 -25.40 -14.91
CA ALA A 308 -2.47 -26.74 -14.79
C ALA A 308 -1.78 -27.82 -15.67
N GLU A 309 -1.67 -29.02 -15.11
CA GLU A 309 -0.84 -30.17 -15.54
C GLU A 309 -1.04 -30.66 -17.00
N SER A 310 -2.03 -30.15 -17.73
CA SER A 310 -2.33 -30.59 -19.10
C SER A 310 -1.24 -30.23 -20.13
N ASP A 311 -0.34 -29.29 -19.83
CA ASP A 311 0.77 -28.89 -20.71
C ASP A 311 2.11 -29.60 -20.38
N ALA A 312 2.12 -30.52 -19.40
CA ALA A 312 3.34 -31.07 -18.80
C ALA A 312 4.12 -32.11 -19.63
N LYS A 313 3.76 -32.32 -20.91
CA LYS A 313 4.51 -33.23 -21.79
C LYS A 313 5.64 -32.49 -22.52
N LEU A 314 6.87 -32.62 -21.99
CA LEU A 314 8.15 -32.40 -22.70
C LEU A 314 8.46 -31.00 -23.29
N CYS A 315 7.63 -29.98 -23.08
CA CYS A 315 7.85 -28.66 -23.67
C CYS A 315 9.00 -27.90 -22.97
N LYS A 316 10.03 -27.52 -23.75
CA LYS A 316 11.00 -26.49 -23.31
C LYS A 316 10.32 -25.12 -23.40
N LEU A 317 10.28 -24.40 -22.29
CA LEU A 317 9.64 -23.09 -22.19
C LEU A 317 10.67 -21.96 -22.31
N PRO A 318 10.33 -20.87 -23.02
CA PRO A 318 11.17 -19.67 -23.11
C PRO A 318 11.21 -18.94 -21.76
N ILE A 319 12.40 -18.73 -21.20
CA ILE A 319 12.64 -17.95 -19.98
C ILE A 319 13.70 -16.88 -20.28
N CYS A 320 13.44 -15.62 -19.92
CA CYS A 320 14.44 -14.58 -20.10
C CYS A 320 15.63 -14.78 -19.15
N SER A 321 16.81 -14.30 -19.54
CA SER A 321 18.04 -14.48 -18.74
C SER A 321 17.92 -14.03 -17.27
N PHE A 322 17.14 -12.99 -16.99
CA PHE A 322 16.97 -12.50 -15.61
C PHE A 322 16.14 -13.48 -14.79
N CYS A 323 14.99 -13.90 -15.31
CA CYS A 323 14.17 -14.92 -14.64
C CYS A 323 14.93 -16.24 -14.49
N ASP A 324 15.75 -16.62 -15.47
CA ASP A 324 16.59 -17.81 -15.40
C ASP A 324 17.61 -17.73 -14.26
N ALA A 325 18.30 -16.60 -14.11
CA ALA A 325 19.24 -16.36 -13.02
C ALA A 325 18.54 -16.40 -11.65
N THR A 326 17.39 -15.73 -11.51
CA THR A 326 16.63 -15.74 -10.25
C THR A 326 16.19 -17.16 -9.86
N LEU A 327 15.68 -17.94 -10.82
CA LEU A 327 15.25 -19.31 -10.57
C LEU A 327 16.42 -20.20 -10.14
N TRP A 328 17.61 -20.00 -10.71
CA TRP A 328 18.83 -20.70 -10.32
C TRP A 328 19.25 -20.36 -8.87
N GLU A 329 19.21 -19.08 -8.48
CA GLU A 329 19.53 -18.65 -7.12
C GLU A 329 18.58 -19.26 -6.06
N HIS A 330 17.27 -19.21 -6.30
CA HIS A 330 16.28 -19.80 -5.37
C HIS A 330 16.51 -21.30 -5.15
N ARG A 331 16.87 -22.04 -6.20
CA ARG A 331 17.14 -23.48 -6.09
C ARG A 331 18.34 -23.78 -5.22
N ASN A 332 19.40 -22.98 -5.36
CA ASN A 332 20.62 -23.20 -4.60
C ASN A 332 20.42 -22.84 -3.12
N ARG A 333 19.64 -21.80 -2.81
CA ARG A 333 19.24 -21.50 -1.42
C ARG A 333 18.45 -22.65 -0.80
N ASN A 334 17.40 -23.11 -1.48
CA ASN A 334 16.57 -24.21 -0.95
C ASN A 334 17.33 -25.53 -0.79
N LYS A 335 18.41 -25.76 -1.57
CA LYS A 335 19.28 -26.93 -1.40
C LYS A 335 20.16 -26.83 -0.16
N LEU A 336 20.61 -25.62 0.20
CA LEU A 336 21.41 -25.36 1.39
C LEU A 336 20.57 -25.41 2.67
N ASP A 337 19.30 -25.04 2.60
CA ASP A 337 18.37 -25.13 3.76
C ASP A 337 17.93 -26.58 4.07
N LEU A 338 18.24 -27.54 3.20
CA LEU A 338 17.89 -28.96 3.32
C LEU A 338 19.10 -29.88 3.59
N SER A 339 20.31 -29.31 3.75
CA SER A 339 21.56 -30.03 4.00
C SER A 339 22.12 -29.72 5.38
#